data_AF-A0A7W1ADV2-F1
#
_entry.id   AF-A0A7W1ADV2-F1
#
_cell.length_a   1.000
_cell.length_b   1.000
_cell.length_c   1.000
_cell.angle_alpha   90.00
_cell.angle_beta   90.00
_cell.angle_gamma   90.00
#
_symmetry.space_group_name_H-M   'P 1'
#
loop_
_entity.id
_entity.type
_entity.pdbx_description
1 polymer ?
#
loop_
_entity_poly.entity_id
_entity_poly.type
_entity_poly.pdbx_seq_one_letter_code
_entity_poly.pdbx_strand_id
1 'polypeptide(L)'
;WGDIIIQHPELVPELPRDAVVLEWGYEADHPFDEHGAEFARSGIPFFVCPGTSSWNTIAGRTSNCLGNVRNATENGLRHGASGVLNTDWGDNDHTQYLPVSYLGFAAGAALPWCHETNRDEDFIPALDLHAFHDRARVMGRLSYDLGNAHEKAGPAPHNSTVLFNILTQDSGSALPDSVTVESLREAGEHITSIIEPLEGARMDREDAEITSDEFANAARMMLHACERGTAMLEGTIGSAEKRDELASEMRAILGEHRRLWSARNRVGGLQDSESVFEERLQEYAGAS
;
A
#
# COMPACT_ATOMS: atom_id res chain seq x y z
N TRP A 1 -12.81 17.85 2.35
CA TRP A 1 -11.39 17.77 1.97
C TRP A 1 -10.88 19.18 1.70
N GLY A 2 -9.70 19.49 2.21
CA GLY A 2 -9.16 20.85 2.35
C GLY A 2 -8.52 21.44 1.11
N ASP A 3 -8.49 20.72 -0.01
CA ASP A 3 -7.82 21.10 -1.26
C ASP A 3 -8.18 22.52 -1.71
N ILE A 4 -9.47 22.84 -1.60
CA ILE A 4 -10.02 24.11 -2.04
C ILE A 4 -9.45 25.29 -1.26
N ILE A 5 -9.06 25.11 0.01
CA ILE A 5 -8.48 26.18 0.82
C ILE A 5 -7.04 26.44 0.40
N ILE A 6 -6.29 25.39 0.07
CA ILE A 6 -4.90 25.53 -0.39
C ILE A 6 -4.84 26.11 -1.80
N GLN A 7 -5.73 25.67 -2.69
CA GLN A 7 -5.77 26.13 -4.09
C GLN A 7 -6.47 27.48 -4.27
N HIS A 8 -7.46 27.77 -3.42
CA HIS A 8 -8.33 28.96 -3.49
C HIS A 8 -8.56 29.59 -2.11
N PRO A 9 -7.50 30.11 -1.46
CA PRO A 9 -7.60 30.71 -0.12
C PRO A 9 -8.58 31.90 -0.05
N GLU A 10 -8.84 32.56 -1.18
CA GLU A 10 -9.83 33.63 -1.29
C GLU A 10 -11.28 33.19 -0.99
N LEU A 11 -11.59 31.90 -1.10
CA LEU A 11 -12.91 31.33 -0.86
C LEU A 11 -13.14 30.93 0.61
N VAL A 12 -12.11 30.97 1.45
CA VAL A 12 -12.20 30.64 2.89
C VAL A 12 -13.35 31.38 3.60
N PRO A 13 -13.60 32.70 3.36
CA PRO A 13 -14.71 33.41 3.99
C PRO A 13 -16.11 32.91 3.61
N GLU A 14 -16.23 32.17 2.50
CA GLU A 14 -17.50 31.60 2.01
C GLU A 14 -17.81 30.23 2.62
N LEU A 15 -16.84 29.62 3.30
CA LEU A 15 -17.02 28.30 3.90
C LEU A 15 -18.00 28.33 5.08
N PRO A 16 -18.80 27.26 5.29
CA PRO A 16 -19.63 27.13 6.47
C PRO A 16 -18.79 27.20 7.75
N ARG A 17 -19.23 28.01 8.72
CA ARG A 17 -18.49 28.23 9.98
C ARG A 17 -18.46 27.01 10.90
N ASP A 18 -19.35 26.06 10.66
CA ASP A 18 -19.48 24.79 11.36
C ASP A 18 -18.81 23.62 10.61
N ALA A 19 -18.13 23.90 9.50
CA ALA A 19 -17.33 22.90 8.80
C ALA A 19 -16.04 22.56 9.56
N VAL A 20 -15.57 21.33 9.36
CA VAL A 20 -14.22 20.90 9.69
C VAL A 20 -13.47 20.63 8.39
N VAL A 21 -12.23 21.09 8.33
CA VAL A 21 -11.36 20.86 7.18
C VAL A 21 -10.60 19.54 7.36
N LEU A 22 -10.45 18.80 6.26
CA LEU A 22 -9.66 17.57 6.21
C LEU A 22 -8.44 17.84 5.35
N GLU A 23 -7.32 18.17 5.98
CA GLU A 23 -6.05 18.36 5.31
C GLU A 23 -5.40 17.01 5.04
N TRP A 24 -5.13 16.68 3.78
CA TRP A 24 -4.78 15.31 3.40
C TRP A 24 -3.60 15.24 2.43
N GLY A 25 -2.84 14.17 2.61
CA GLY A 25 -1.69 13.88 1.78
C GLY A 25 -0.98 12.62 2.25
N TYR A 26 -0.48 11.84 1.30
CA TYR A 26 -0.12 10.43 1.57
C TYR A 26 1.36 10.13 1.38
N GLU A 27 2.16 11.10 0.94
CA GLU A 27 3.62 10.96 0.87
C GLU A 27 4.27 11.40 2.18
N ALA A 28 5.40 10.78 2.52
CA ALA A 28 6.14 11.10 3.73
C ALA A 28 6.58 12.57 3.81
N ASP A 29 6.80 13.21 2.67
CA ASP A 29 7.22 14.61 2.51
C ASP A 29 6.07 15.57 2.20
N HIS A 30 4.81 15.13 2.32
CA HIS A 30 3.65 16.01 2.11
C HIS A 30 3.75 17.26 3.03
N PRO A 31 3.49 18.49 2.52
CA PRO A 31 3.80 19.74 3.20
C PRO A 31 2.80 20.12 4.32
N PHE A 32 2.57 19.22 5.28
CA PHE A 32 1.67 19.45 6.41
C PHE A 32 2.05 20.68 7.26
N ASP A 33 3.33 21.07 7.30
CA ASP A 33 3.79 22.27 8.02
C ASP A 33 3.25 23.55 7.37
N GLU A 34 3.48 23.71 6.06
CA GLU A 34 3.05 24.89 5.30
C GLU A 34 1.54 24.99 5.22
N HIS A 35 0.89 23.86 4.92
CA HIS A 35 -0.57 23.77 4.82
C HIS A 35 -1.23 23.97 6.19
N GLY A 36 -0.71 23.34 7.25
CA GLY A 36 -1.19 23.52 8.62
C GLY A 36 -1.19 24.98 9.07
N ALA A 37 -0.16 25.74 8.71
CA ALA A 37 -0.09 27.17 9.00
C ALA A 37 -1.18 28.00 8.26
N GLU A 38 -1.59 27.60 7.05
CA GLU A 38 -2.71 28.23 6.32
C GLU A 38 -4.06 27.89 6.99
N PHE A 39 -4.29 26.62 7.35
CA PHE A 39 -5.53 26.25 8.05
C PHE A 39 -5.65 26.91 9.41
N ALA A 40 -4.56 27.00 10.19
CA ALA A 40 -4.55 27.73 11.44
C ALA A 40 -4.91 29.22 11.25
N ARG A 41 -4.42 29.86 10.18
CA ARG A 41 -4.75 31.25 9.82
C ARG A 41 -6.22 31.43 9.42
N SER A 42 -6.83 30.42 8.78
CA SER A 42 -8.24 30.45 8.42
C SER A 42 -9.18 30.52 9.62
N GLY A 43 -8.73 30.01 10.78
CA GLY A 43 -9.53 29.90 12.00
C GLY A 43 -10.59 28.79 11.96
N ILE A 44 -10.66 28.01 10.88
CA ILE A 44 -11.55 26.86 10.76
C ILE A 44 -10.87 25.63 11.38
N PRO A 45 -11.54 24.87 12.27
CA PRO A 45 -10.97 23.64 12.81
C PRO A 45 -10.63 22.64 11.71
N PHE A 46 -9.48 21.96 11.85
CA PHE A 46 -9.01 21.02 10.84
C PHE A 46 -8.45 19.74 11.46
N PHE A 47 -8.49 18.65 10.68
CA PHE A 47 -7.80 17.39 10.95
C PHE A 47 -6.70 17.23 9.91
N VAL A 48 -5.59 16.60 10.31
CA VAL A 48 -4.60 16.07 9.36
C VAL A 48 -4.95 14.62 9.02
N CYS A 49 -4.82 14.25 7.75
CA CYS A 49 -5.32 13.00 7.20
C CYS A 49 -4.19 12.23 6.48
N PRO A 50 -3.27 11.60 7.25
CA PRO A 50 -2.27 10.70 6.69
C PRO A 50 -2.90 9.37 6.23
N GLY A 51 -2.07 8.48 5.70
CA GLY A 51 -2.50 7.24 5.08
C GLY A 51 -1.73 5.98 5.48
N THR A 52 -2.40 4.83 5.44
CA THR A 52 -1.78 3.50 5.56
C THR A 52 -0.81 3.16 4.42
N SER A 53 -0.91 3.87 3.29
CA SER A 53 -0.14 3.61 2.07
C SER A 53 -0.30 2.19 1.53
N SER A 54 -1.47 1.56 1.76
CA SER A 54 -1.79 0.20 1.32
C SER A 54 -2.37 0.14 -0.10
N TRP A 55 -3.10 1.17 -0.53
CA TRP A 55 -3.74 1.26 -1.86
C TRP A 55 -2.75 1.66 -2.95
N ASN A 56 -3.07 1.33 -4.21
CA ASN A 56 -2.14 1.46 -5.35
C ASN A 56 -0.81 0.73 -5.11
N THR A 57 -0.85 -0.30 -4.29
CA THR A 57 0.28 -1.17 -3.98
C THR A 57 -0.22 -2.61 -3.92
N ILE A 58 0.71 -3.57 -3.81
CA ILE A 58 0.37 -4.96 -3.52
C ILE A 58 0.57 -5.29 -2.03
N ALA A 59 1.68 -4.83 -1.44
CA ALA A 59 2.06 -5.12 -0.05
C ALA A 59 2.37 -3.88 0.80
N GLY A 60 1.99 -2.69 0.33
CA GLY A 60 2.15 -1.41 1.02
C GLY A 60 3.38 -0.61 0.58
N ARG A 61 3.56 0.53 1.26
CA ARG A 61 4.77 1.38 1.30
C ARG A 61 5.07 1.73 2.75
N THR A 62 5.65 0.79 3.50
CA THR A 62 5.66 0.86 4.98
C THR A 62 6.54 1.99 5.50
N SER A 63 7.70 2.24 4.88
CA SER A 63 8.56 3.39 5.22
C SER A 63 7.86 4.73 4.94
N ASN A 64 7.19 4.84 3.78
CA ASN A 64 6.40 6.02 3.43
C ASN A 64 5.27 6.25 4.44
N CYS A 65 4.52 5.20 4.79
CA CYS A 65 3.44 5.26 5.77
C CYS A 65 3.93 5.81 7.12
N LEU A 66 5.01 5.26 7.68
CA LEU A 66 5.55 5.76 8.96
C LEU A 66 6.00 7.22 8.87
N GLY A 67 6.68 7.59 7.77
CA GLY A 67 7.09 8.97 7.53
C GLY A 67 5.90 9.93 7.42
N ASN A 68 4.86 9.54 6.67
CA ASN A 68 3.66 10.32 6.43
C ASN A 68 2.86 10.53 7.73
N VAL A 69 2.59 9.47 8.49
CA VAL A 69 1.86 9.58 9.76
C VAL A 69 2.65 10.40 10.79
N ARG A 70 3.97 10.25 10.85
CA ARG A 70 4.84 11.04 11.74
C ARG A 70 4.81 12.52 11.38
N ASN A 71 5.01 12.85 10.11
CA ASN A 71 4.96 14.20 9.57
C ASN A 71 3.60 14.87 9.83
N ALA A 72 2.51 14.19 9.50
CA ALA A 72 1.15 14.67 9.76
C ALA A 72 0.91 14.95 11.25
N THR A 73 1.28 14.01 12.12
CA THR A 73 1.07 14.13 13.57
C THR A 73 1.87 15.30 14.15
N GLU A 74 3.16 15.41 13.82
CA GLU A 74 4.03 16.48 14.33
C GLU A 74 3.50 17.86 13.92
N ASN A 75 3.16 18.04 12.65
CA ASN A 75 2.69 19.31 12.13
C ASN A 75 1.23 19.60 12.53
N GLY A 76 0.40 18.58 12.69
CA GLY A 76 -0.93 18.71 13.28
C GLY A 76 -0.88 19.25 14.71
N LEU A 77 0.01 18.71 15.55
CA LEU A 77 0.24 19.24 16.90
C LEU A 77 0.77 20.67 16.89
N ARG A 78 1.72 20.96 15.99
CA ARG A 78 2.35 22.29 15.85
C ARG A 78 1.34 23.38 15.49
N HIS A 79 0.41 23.09 14.58
CA HIS A 79 -0.53 24.08 14.03
C HIS A 79 -1.94 24.02 14.64
N GLY A 80 -2.14 23.20 15.68
CA GLY A 80 -3.41 23.15 16.41
C GLY A 80 -4.52 22.40 15.68
N ALA A 81 -4.17 21.33 14.95
CA ALA A 81 -5.15 20.39 14.42
C ALA A 81 -6.00 19.80 15.54
N SER A 82 -7.28 19.56 15.26
CA SER A 82 -8.23 18.94 16.19
C SER A 82 -8.00 17.45 16.38
N GLY A 83 -7.27 16.81 15.46
CA GLY A 83 -6.91 15.41 15.55
C GLY A 83 -6.36 14.87 14.24
N VAL A 84 -6.23 13.55 14.19
CA VAL A 84 -5.77 12.79 13.03
C VAL A 84 -6.89 11.89 12.53
N LEU A 85 -7.17 11.95 11.22
CA LEU A 85 -8.06 11.03 10.53
C LEU A 85 -7.20 10.11 9.66
N ASN A 86 -6.85 8.94 10.17
CA ASN A 86 -6.01 7.99 9.44
C ASN A 86 -6.81 7.35 8.30
N THR A 87 -6.33 7.47 7.07
CA THR A 87 -7.04 6.98 5.87
C THR A 87 -6.51 5.63 5.41
N ASP A 88 -7.42 4.77 4.96
CA ASP A 88 -7.12 3.48 4.32
C ASP A 88 -8.06 3.33 3.12
N TRP A 89 -7.52 3.56 1.92
CA TRP A 89 -8.29 3.60 0.68
C TRP A 89 -8.31 2.25 -0.04
N GLY A 90 -9.09 2.18 -1.11
CA GLY A 90 -9.25 1.03 -1.98
C GLY A 90 -9.21 1.38 -3.45
N ASP A 91 -8.30 2.30 -3.80
CA ASP A 91 -8.15 2.80 -5.16
C ASP A 91 -7.79 1.68 -6.15
N ASN A 92 -8.21 1.85 -7.41
CA ASN A 92 -7.95 0.92 -8.51
C ASN A 92 -8.31 -0.52 -8.13
N ASP A 93 -9.59 -0.68 -7.78
CA ASP A 93 -10.27 -1.95 -7.53
C ASP A 93 -9.83 -2.71 -6.26
N HIS A 94 -9.05 -2.09 -5.38
CA HIS A 94 -8.74 -2.63 -4.03
C HIS A 94 -8.15 -4.05 -4.05
N THR A 95 -7.04 -4.25 -4.73
CA THR A 95 -6.38 -5.56 -4.82
C THR A 95 -5.54 -5.93 -3.60
N GLN A 96 -5.23 -4.97 -2.73
CA GLN A 96 -4.47 -5.18 -1.50
C GLN A 96 -5.29 -5.90 -0.42
N TYR A 97 -4.60 -6.68 0.43
CA TYR A 97 -5.24 -7.36 1.56
C TYR A 97 -5.17 -6.53 2.84
N LEU A 98 -6.21 -6.65 3.69
CA LEU A 98 -6.34 -5.86 4.93
C LEU A 98 -5.10 -5.92 5.86
N PRO A 99 -4.40 -7.07 6.06
CA PRO A 99 -3.26 -7.10 6.96
C PRO A 99 -2.09 -6.21 6.52
N VAL A 100 -2.02 -5.82 5.24
CA VAL A 100 -1.04 -4.84 4.74
C VAL A 100 -1.21 -3.48 5.43
N SER A 101 -2.45 -3.10 5.75
CA SER A 101 -2.78 -1.84 6.40
C SER A 101 -2.46 -1.80 7.90
N TYR A 102 -2.13 -2.94 8.54
CA TYR A 102 -1.98 -3.02 9.99
C TYR A 102 -0.85 -2.15 10.55
N LEU A 103 0.24 -1.98 9.80
CA LEU A 103 1.30 -1.04 10.17
C LEU A 103 0.77 0.40 10.23
N GLY A 104 0.00 0.81 9.22
CA GLY A 104 -0.60 2.14 9.18
C GLY A 104 -1.64 2.35 10.28
N PHE A 105 -2.41 1.31 10.64
CA PHE A 105 -3.32 1.37 11.77
C PHE A 105 -2.58 1.52 13.11
N ALA A 106 -1.52 0.74 13.32
CA ALA A 106 -0.71 0.83 14.53
C ALA A 106 -0.06 2.22 14.66
N ALA A 107 0.56 2.72 13.59
CA ALA A 107 1.17 4.04 13.55
C ALA A 107 0.13 5.16 13.77
N GLY A 108 -1.01 5.08 13.07
CA GLY A 108 -2.10 6.06 13.17
C GLY A 108 -2.81 6.06 14.53
N ALA A 109 -2.72 4.96 15.30
CA ALA A 109 -3.21 4.91 16.68
C ALA A 109 -2.17 5.43 17.68
N ALA A 110 -0.90 5.03 17.53
CA ALA A 110 0.13 5.31 18.52
C ALA A 110 0.69 6.74 18.44
N LEU A 111 0.99 7.23 17.23
CA LEU A 111 1.64 8.53 17.04
C LEU A 111 0.76 9.69 17.53
N PRO A 112 -0.53 9.80 17.16
CA PRO A 112 -1.37 10.90 17.63
C PRO A 112 -1.69 10.83 19.12
N TRP A 113 -1.70 9.61 19.69
CA TRP A 113 -1.99 9.41 21.11
C TRP A 113 -0.85 9.89 22.02
N CYS A 114 0.40 9.62 21.65
CA CYS A 114 1.57 9.99 22.47
C CYS A 114 2.79 10.27 21.59
N HIS A 115 2.73 11.35 20.81
CA HIS A 115 3.74 11.67 19.79
C HIS A 115 5.16 11.72 20.34
N GLU A 116 5.40 12.43 21.46
CA GLU A 116 6.76 12.56 22.02
C GLU A 116 7.40 11.23 22.42
N THR A 117 6.59 10.24 22.83
CA THR A 117 7.09 8.90 23.17
C THR A 117 7.21 8.02 21.93
N ASN A 118 6.28 8.13 20.98
CA ASN A 118 6.18 7.22 19.83
C ASN A 118 6.81 7.73 18.53
N ARG A 119 7.22 9.01 18.47
CA ARG A 119 8.15 9.46 17.42
C ARG A 119 9.38 8.55 17.51
N ASP A 120 10.15 8.21 16.50
CA ASP A 120 11.37 7.38 16.68
C ASP A 120 11.21 5.92 17.20
N GLU A 121 10.04 5.47 17.69
CA GLU A 121 9.82 4.07 18.10
C GLU A 121 9.84 3.11 16.90
N ASP A 122 10.30 1.88 17.16
CA ASP A 122 10.24 0.78 16.20
C ASP A 122 8.88 0.07 16.31
N PHE A 123 8.10 0.14 15.23
CA PHE A 123 6.77 -0.46 15.16
C PHE A 123 6.81 -1.98 14.94
N ILE A 124 7.92 -2.57 14.50
CA ILE A 124 8.01 -4.01 14.18
C ILE A 124 7.61 -4.89 15.38
N PRO A 125 8.18 -4.72 16.60
CA PRO A 125 7.76 -5.50 17.76
C PRO A 125 6.31 -5.25 18.19
N ALA A 126 5.81 -4.02 17.98
CA ALA A 126 4.43 -3.66 18.29
C ALA A 126 3.45 -4.40 17.36
N LEU A 127 3.83 -4.62 16.10
CA LEU A 127 3.03 -5.41 15.17
C LEU A 127 2.93 -6.87 15.59
N ASP A 128 4.04 -7.50 15.97
CA ASP A 128 4.00 -8.88 16.48
C ASP A 128 3.10 -9.01 17.71
N LEU A 129 3.21 -8.05 18.64
CA LEU A 129 2.47 -8.09 19.90
C LEU A 129 0.98 -7.77 19.74
N HIS A 130 0.64 -6.72 19.00
CA HIS A 130 -0.71 -6.14 18.98
C HIS A 130 -1.47 -6.38 17.69
N ALA A 131 -0.78 -6.39 16.55
CA ALA A 131 -1.43 -6.55 15.26
C ALA A 131 -1.56 -8.03 14.90
N PHE A 132 -0.48 -8.81 14.98
CA PHE A 132 -0.39 -10.20 14.52
C PHE A 132 -0.54 -11.25 15.62
N HIS A 133 -0.32 -10.86 16.88
CA HIS A 133 -0.21 -11.79 18.01
C HIS A 133 0.77 -12.95 17.72
N ASP A 134 1.85 -12.64 17.01
CA ASP A 134 2.83 -13.63 16.56
C ASP A 134 3.91 -13.86 17.61
N ARG A 135 3.86 -15.02 18.27
CA ARG A 135 4.83 -15.39 19.30
C ARG A 135 6.21 -15.73 18.73
N ALA A 136 6.29 -16.05 17.44
CA ALA A 136 7.54 -16.33 16.76
C ALA A 136 8.26 -15.04 16.30
N ARG A 137 7.57 -13.89 16.33
CA ARG A 137 8.08 -12.57 15.89
C ARG A 137 8.57 -12.55 14.45
N VAL A 138 7.79 -13.17 13.57
CA VAL A 138 8.02 -13.22 12.13
C VAL A 138 7.24 -12.11 11.44
N MET A 139 5.94 -12.00 11.74
CA MET A 139 5.00 -11.20 10.94
C MET A 139 5.26 -9.70 10.98
N GLY A 140 5.71 -9.15 12.11
CA GLY A 140 6.03 -7.74 12.24
C GLY A 140 7.14 -7.32 11.27
N ARG A 141 8.22 -8.10 11.21
CA ARG A 141 9.35 -7.83 10.31
C ARG A 141 8.99 -8.14 8.86
N LEU A 142 8.33 -9.26 8.62
CA LEU A 142 7.93 -9.70 7.28
C LEU A 142 6.99 -8.69 6.63
N SER A 143 5.94 -8.24 7.33
CA SER A 143 5.01 -7.25 6.78
C SER A 143 5.67 -5.90 6.53
N TYR A 144 6.58 -5.47 7.41
CA TYR A 144 7.36 -4.25 7.22
C TYR A 144 8.24 -4.32 5.98
N ASP A 145 9.04 -5.38 5.85
CA ASP A 145 10.01 -5.53 4.77
C ASP A 145 9.31 -5.74 3.42
N LEU A 146 8.26 -6.55 3.37
CA LEU A 146 7.52 -6.81 2.11
C LEU A 146 6.93 -5.52 1.54
N GLY A 147 6.43 -4.63 2.40
CA GLY A 147 5.92 -3.33 2.01
C GLY A 147 6.98 -2.33 1.52
N ASN A 148 8.27 -2.62 1.61
CA ASN A 148 9.33 -1.81 0.97
C ASN A 148 10.06 -2.59 -0.14
N ALA A 149 9.75 -3.87 -0.34
CA ALA A 149 10.48 -4.72 -1.29
C ALA A 149 10.37 -4.21 -2.74
N HIS A 150 9.30 -3.48 -3.07
CA HIS A 150 9.12 -2.85 -4.37
C HIS A 150 10.23 -1.86 -4.73
N GLU A 151 10.94 -1.28 -3.76
CA GLU A 151 12.00 -0.29 -3.99
C GLU A 151 13.20 -0.88 -4.74
N LYS A 152 13.38 -2.21 -4.67
CA LYS A 152 14.40 -2.92 -5.45
C LYS A 152 14.11 -2.93 -6.95
N ALA A 153 12.83 -2.94 -7.33
CA ALA A 153 12.43 -2.89 -8.73
C ALA A 153 12.69 -1.51 -9.35
N GLY A 154 12.51 -0.45 -8.54
CA GLY A 154 12.73 0.93 -8.90
C GLY A 154 12.12 1.91 -7.88
N PRO A 155 12.38 3.22 -8.03
CA PRO A 155 11.78 4.23 -7.17
C PRO A 155 10.25 4.23 -7.27
N ALA A 156 9.58 4.39 -6.14
CA ALA A 156 8.12 4.47 -6.11
C ALA A 156 7.62 5.70 -6.89
N PRO A 157 6.65 5.52 -7.82
CA PRO A 157 5.86 6.63 -8.32
C PRO A 157 5.06 7.28 -7.18
N HIS A 158 4.66 8.54 -7.37
CA HIS A 158 3.79 9.23 -6.41
C HIS A 158 2.51 8.42 -6.17
N ASN A 159 2.17 8.16 -4.90
CA ASN A 159 0.98 7.45 -4.47
C ASN A 159 0.77 6.06 -5.12
N SER A 160 1.86 5.35 -5.48
CA SER A 160 1.81 4.00 -6.06
C SER A 160 3.16 3.27 -5.91
N THR A 161 3.26 2.05 -6.44
CA THR A 161 4.52 1.29 -6.57
C THR A 161 4.75 0.84 -8.02
N VAL A 162 6.01 0.65 -8.40
CA VAL A 162 6.38 0.12 -9.73
C VAL A 162 5.73 -1.23 -9.99
N LEU A 163 5.81 -2.16 -9.03
CA LEU A 163 5.27 -3.51 -9.19
C LEU A 163 3.73 -3.51 -9.31
N PHE A 164 3.04 -2.61 -8.59
CA PHE A 164 1.61 -2.43 -8.78
C PHE A 164 1.28 -1.96 -10.21
N ASN A 165 1.96 -0.93 -10.71
CA ASN A 165 1.74 -0.46 -12.07
C ASN A 165 2.05 -1.53 -13.13
N ILE A 166 3.12 -2.32 -12.94
CA ILE A 166 3.42 -3.45 -13.81
C ILE A 166 2.33 -4.52 -13.75
N LEU A 167 1.71 -4.77 -12.61
CA LEU A 167 0.60 -5.72 -12.54
C LEU A 167 -0.67 -5.19 -13.22
N THR A 168 -0.98 -3.91 -13.02
CA THR A 168 -2.30 -3.36 -13.34
C THR A 168 -2.42 -2.66 -14.68
N GLN A 169 -1.31 -2.22 -15.28
CA GLN A 169 -1.33 -1.54 -16.57
C GLN A 169 -1.08 -2.49 -17.75
N ASP A 170 -1.53 -2.08 -18.93
CA ASP A 170 -1.29 -2.78 -20.20
C ASP A 170 0.21 -2.99 -20.49
N SER A 171 0.53 -4.06 -21.22
CA SER A 171 1.92 -4.42 -21.56
C SER A 171 2.61 -3.44 -22.51
N GLY A 172 1.86 -2.57 -23.19
CA GLY A 172 2.38 -1.47 -23.99
C GLY A 172 2.75 -0.22 -23.18
N SER A 173 2.42 -0.16 -21.89
CA SER A 173 2.80 0.96 -21.03
C SER A 173 4.31 1.03 -20.83
N ALA A 174 4.88 2.22 -21.01
CA ALA A 174 6.30 2.44 -20.81
C ALA A 174 6.69 2.25 -19.33
N LEU A 175 7.74 1.46 -19.10
CA LEU A 175 8.37 1.34 -17.79
C LEU A 175 9.34 2.50 -17.57
N PRO A 176 9.49 3.02 -16.33
CA PRO A 176 10.50 4.02 -16.03
C PRO A 176 11.92 3.50 -16.36
N ASP A 177 12.81 4.41 -16.80
CA ASP A 177 14.20 4.06 -17.17
C ASP A 177 15.00 3.38 -16.04
N SER A 178 14.60 3.60 -14.79
CA SER A 178 15.19 3.00 -13.59
C SER A 178 14.80 1.53 -13.39
N VAL A 179 13.78 1.04 -14.09
CA VAL A 179 13.32 -0.36 -14.03
C VAL A 179 14.04 -1.16 -15.10
N THR A 180 14.80 -2.15 -14.70
CA THR A 180 15.62 -3.01 -15.56
C THR A 180 15.34 -4.47 -15.27
N VAL A 181 15.73 -5.36 -16.19
CA VAL A 181 15.65 -6.82 -15.95
C VAL A 181 16.39 -7.20 -14.66
N GLU A 182 17.56 -6.59 -14.42
CA GLU A 182 18.34 -6.85 -13.22
C GLU A 182 17.66 -6.35 -11.95
N SER A 183 17.06 -5.16 -11.97
CA SER A 183 16.35 -4.63 -10.79
C SER A 183 15.09 -5.44 -10.46
N LEU A 184 14.39 -5.95 -11.47
CA LEU A 184 13.25 -6.86 -11.27
C LEU A 184 13.68 -8.23 -10.74
N ARG A 185 14.82 -8.76 -11.21
CA ARG A 185 15.43 -10.00 -10.69
C ARG A 185 15.83 -9.83 -9.22
N GLU A 186 16.53 -8.75 -8.88
CA GLU A 186 16.91 -8.43 -7.50
C GLU A 186 15.69 -8.25 -6.60
N ALA A 187 14.62 -7.60 -7.10
CA ALA A 187 13.37 -7.48 -6.38
C ALA A 187 12.72 -8.86 -6.13
N GLY A 188 12.68 -9.73 -7.13
CA GLY A 188 12.13 -11.08 -7.01
C GLY A 188 12.87 -11.94 -5.98
N GLU A 189 14.21 -11.90 -6.01
CA GLU A 189 15.07 -12.58 -5.02
C GLU A 189 14.82 -12.03 -3.61
N HIS A 190 14.71 -10.70 -3.48
CA HIS A 190 14.46 -10.06 -2.20
C HIS A 190 13.07 -10.42 -1.63
N ILE A 191 12.02 -10.34 -2.44
CA ILE A 191 10.64 -10.74 -2.06
C ILE A 191 10.63 -12.20 -1.60
N THR A 192 11.28 -13.09 -2.34
CA THR A 192 11.39 -14.51 -1.98
C THR A 192 12.06 -14.69 -0.62
N SER A 193 13.16 -13.97 -0.35
CA SER A 193 13.84 -14.03 0.95
C SER A 193 13.01 -13.49 2.11
N ILE A 194 12.16 -12.47 1.87
CA ILE A 194 11.29 -11.87 2.89
C ILE A 194 10.14 -12.81 3.24
N ILE A 195 9.56 -13.51 2.26
CA ILE A 195 8.40 -14.38 2.49
C ILE A 195 8.79 -15.76 3.02
N GLU A 196 10.04 -16.22 2.82
CA GLU A 196 10.54 -17.52 3.28
C GLU A 196 10.21 -17.83 4.77
N PRO A 197 10.37 -16.91 5.74
CA PRO A 197 10.09 -17.20 7.14
C PRO A 197 8.60 -17.36 7.49
N LEU A 198 7.67 -17.08 6.57
CA LEU A 198 6.23 -17.04 6.83
C LEU A 198 5.70 -18.33 7.49
N GLU A 199 6.14 -19.51 7.05
CA GLU A 199 5.74 -20.80 7.62
C GLU A 199 6.18 -20.97 9.10
N GLY A 200 7.18 -20.20 9.52
CA GLY A 200 7.66 -20.12 10.89
C GLY A 200 6.79 -19.28 11.83
N ALA A 201 5.87 -18.46 11.29
CA ALA A 201 4.99 -17.60 12.09
C ALA A 201 4.09 -18.44 13.02
N ARG A 202 3.84 -17.93 14.23
CA ARG A 202 3.01 -18.54 15.27
C ARG A 202 2.03 -17.49 15.82
N MET A 203 1.14 -17.05 14.93
CA MET A 203 0.05 -16.12 15.23
C MET A 203 -1.02 -16.77 16.13
N ASP A 204 -1.42 -16.06 17.19
CA ASP A 204 -2.49 -16.45 18.13
C ASP A 204 -3.75 -15.60 17.86
N ARG A 205 -4.41 -15.91 16.75
CA ARG A 205 -5.63 -15.23 16.26
C ARG A 205 -6.49 -16.18 15.42
N GLU A 206 -7.79 -15.88 15.37
CA GLU A 206 -8.77 -16.68 14.63
C GLU A 206 -8.53 -16.70 13.12
N ASP A 207 -8.05 -15.58 12.55
CA ASP A 207 -7.80 -15.43 11.11
C ASP A 207 -6.33 -15.67 10.71
N ALA A 208 -5.54 -16.36 11.55
CA ALA A 208 -4.10 -16.59 11.32
C ALA A 208 -3.79 -17.22 9.96
N GLU A 209 -4.51 -18.26 9.56
CA GLU A 209 -4.30 -18.95 8.28
C GLU A 209 -4.62 -18.01 7.11
N ILE A 210 -5.75 -17.29 7.17
CA ILE A 210 -6.14 -16.32 6.14
C ILE A 210 -5.10 -15.21 6.02
N THR A 211 -4.62 -14.64 7.13
CA THR A 211 -3.57 -13.62 7.12
C THR A 211 -2.28 -14.15 6.48
N SER A 212 -1.87 -15.38 6.79
CA SER A 212 -0.70 -15.99 6.17
C SER A 212 -0.89 -16.13 4.66
N ASP A 213 -2.04 -16.64 4.24
CA ASP A 213 -2.36 -16.84 2.82
C ASP A 213 -2.45 -15.51 2.05
N GLU A 214 -2.92 -14.43 2.69
CA GLU A 214 -2.94 -13.08 2.12
C GLU A 214 -1.54 -12.53 1.85
N PHE A 215 -0.62 -12.65 2.81
CA PHE A 215 0.77 -12.27 2.56
C PHE A 215 1.43 -13.16 1.51
N ALA A 216 1.14 -14.46 1.51
CA ALA A 216 1.64 -15.37 0.49
C ALA A 216 1.12 -15.00 -0.91
N ASN A 217 -0.16 -14.65 -1.04
CA ASN A 217 -0.74 -14.27 -2.33
C ASN A 217 -0.29 -12.86 -2.78
N ALA A 218 -0.10 -11.93 -1.85
CA ALA A 218 0.52 -10.63 -2.15
C ALA A 218 1.95 -10.82 -2.68
N ALA A 219 2.76 -11.68 -2.05
CA ALA A 219 4.10 -12.01 -2.55
C ALA A 219 4.04 -12.66 -3.95
N ARG A 220 3.08 -13.57 -4.20
CA ARG A 220 2.85 -14.14 -5.55
C ARG A 220 2.54 -13.07 -6.59
N MET A 221 1.68 -12.10 -6.26
CA MET A 221 1.38 -10.96 -7.14
C MET A 221 2.61 -10.10 -7.43
N MET A 222 3.45 -9.83 -6.44
CA MET A 222 4.68 -9.06 -6.63
C MET A 222 5.71 -9.80 -7.50
N LEU A 223 5.89 -11.12 -7.27
CA LEU A 223 6.76 -11.96 -8.08
C LEU A 223 6.28 -12.05 -9.52
N HIS A 224 4.97 -12.22 -9.73
CA HIS A 224 4.37 -12.19 -11.06
C HIS A 224 4.59 -10.85 -11.76
N ALA A 225 4.50 -9.73 -11.03
CA ALA A 225 4.84 -8.41 -11.59
C ALA A 225 6.31 -8.32 -12.01
N CYS A 226 7.25 -8.91 -11.25
CA CYS A 226 8.65 -9.00 -11.66
C CYS A 226 8.83 -9.80 -12.97
N GLU A 227 8.20 -10.97 -13.08
CA GLU A 227 8.27 -11.82 -14.28
C GLU A 227 7.63 -11.16 -15.49
N ARG A 228 6.45 -10.56 -15.31
CA ARG A 228 5.77 -9.79 -16.37
C ARG A 228 6.63 -8.62 -16.84
N GLY A 229 7.17 -7.84 -15.91
CA GLY A 229 8.03 -6.69 -16.23
C GLY A 229 9.30 -7.11 -16.98
N THR A 230 9.92 -8.22 -16.59
CA THR A 230 11.08 -8.80 -17.29
C THR A 230 10.70 -9.17 -18.72
N ALA A 231 9.57 -9.85 -18.91
CA ALA A 231 9.08 -10.22 -20.23
C ALA A 231 8.75 -9.01 -21.12
N MET A 232 8.26 -7.91 -20.55
CA MET A 232 8.04 -6.65 -21.27
C MET A 232 9.38 -6.05 -21.74
N LEU A 233 10.38 -5.97 -20.87
CA LEU A 233 11.70 -5.38 -21.18
C LEU A 233 12.48 -6.21 -22.21
N GLU A 234 12.37 -7.53 -22.17
CA GLU A 234 13.03 -8.44 -23.11
C GLU A 234 12.26 -8.59 -24.43
N GLY A 235 11.04 -8.06 -24.52
CA GLY A 235 10.16 -8.23 -25.68
C GLY A 235 9.63 -9.66 -25.86
N THR A 236 9.64 -10.47 -24.79
CA THR A 236 9.19 -11.88 -24.80
C THR A 236 7.74 -12.05 -24.35
N ILE A 237 7.09 -10.99 -23.86
CA ILE A 237 5.70 -10.98 -23.37
C ILE A 237 4.68 -11.54 -24.38
N GLY A 238 4.94 -11.38 -25.69
CA GLY A 238 4.08 -11.91 -26.76
C GLY A 238 4.37 -13.37 -27.16
N SER A 239 5.45 -13.98 -26.66
CA SER A 239 5.81 -15.35 -27.00
C SER A 239 4.79 -16.35 -26.41
N ALA A 240 4.52 -17.45 -27.12
CA ALA A 240 3.54 -18.45 -26.64
C ALA A 240 3.97 -19.06 -25.29
N GLU A 241 5.26 -19.37 -25.14
CA GLU A 241 5.82 -19.97 -23.92
C GLU A 241 5.64 -19.03 -22.71
N LYS A 242 6.05 -17.76 -22.82
CA LYS A 242 5.94 -16.81 -21.72
C LYS A 242 4.48 -16.48 -21.39
N ARG A 243 3.59 -16.43 -22.39
CA ARG A 243 2.15 -16.25 -22.15
C ARG A 243 1.54 -17.42 -21.39
N ASP A 244 1.90 -18.66 -21.72
CA ASP A 244 1.39 -19.85 -21.01
C ASP A 244 1.87 -19.88 -19.55
N GLU A 245 3.13 -19.52 -19.31
CA GLU A 245 3.73 -19.38 -17.98
C GLU A 245 2.99 -18.33 -17.13
N LEU A 246 2.92 -17.08 -17.61
CA LEU A 246 2.25 -15.98 -16.91
C LEU A 246 0.75 -16.26 -16.69
N ALA A 247 0.07 -16.90 -17.65
CA ALA A 247 -1.32 -17.29 -17.49
C ALA A 247 -1.51 -18.38 -16.42
N SER A 248 -0.56 -19.31 -16.27
CA SER A 248 -0.60 -20.32 -15.21
C SER A 248 -0.51 -19.67 -13.82
N GLU A 249 0.46 -18.78 -13.64
CA GLU A 249 0.65 -18.03 -12.40
C GLU A 249 -0.56 -17.16 -12.06
N MET A 250 -1.07 -16.40 -13.03
CA MET A 250 -2.20 -15.50 -12.83
C MET A 250 -3.48 -16.26 -12.45
N ARG A 251 -3.71 -17.47 -12.99
CA ARG A 251 -4.84 -18.32 -12.57
C ARG A 251 -4.72 -18.74 -11.10
N ALA A 252 -3.51 -19.05 -10.63
CA ALA A 252 -3.28 -19.37 -9.22
C ALA A 252 -3.54 -18.16 -8.32
N ILE A 253 -3.02 -16.98 -8.71
CA ILE A 253 -3.24 -15.71 -7.99
C ILE A 253 -4.73 -15.38 -7.91
N LEU A 254 -5.45 -15.41 -9.04
CA LEU A 254 -6.87 -15.09 -9.13
C LEU A 254 -7.72 -16.08 -8.33
N GLY A 255 -7.45 -17.39 -8.44
CA GLY A 255 -8.17 -18.41 -7.68
C GLY A 255 -8.03 -18.19 -6.18
N GLU A 256 -6.83 -17.86 -5.73
CA GLU A 256 -6.56 -17.58 -4.33
C GLU A 256 -7.15 -16.24 -3.88
N HIS A 257 -7.07 -15.20 -4.71
CA HIS A 257 -7.66 -13.89 -4.42
C HIS A 257 -9.18 -14.01 -4.20
N ARG A 258 -9.89 -14.75 -5.05
CA ARG A 258 -11.33 -15.04 -4.88
C ARG A 258 -11.64 -15.72 -3.55
N ARG A 259 -10.82 -16.71 -3.15
CA ARG A 259 -10.98 -17.42 -1.87
C ARG A 259 -10.77 -16.48 -0.70
N LEU A 260 -9.69 -15.71 -0.72
CA LEU A 260 -9.32 -14.76 0.34
C LEU A 260 -10.34 -13.63 0.47
N TRP A 261 -10.77 -13.05 -0.65
CA TRP A 261 -11.85 -12.06 -0.66
C TRP A 261 -13.11 -12.63 -0.03
N SER A 262 -13.53 -13.83 -0.41
CA SER A 262 -14.74 -14.45 0.16
C SER A 262 -14.62 -14.75 1.66
N ALA A 263 -13.40 -14.96 2.15
CA ALA A 263 -13.12 -15.18 3.57
C ALA A 263 -13.15 -13.88 4.38
N ARG A 264 -12.68 -12.76 3.82
CA ARG A 264 -12.51 -11.49 4.56
C ARG A 264 -13.60 -10.45 4.27
N ASN A 265 -14.05 -10.37 3.03
CA ASN A 265 -14.91 -9.32 2.51
C ASN A 265 -16.32 -9.84 2.21
N ARG A 266 -17.27 -8.91 2.11
CA ARG A 266 -18.59 -9.24 1.54
C ARG A 266 -18.43 -9.51 0.04
N VAL A 267 -19.35 -10.27 -0.54
CA VAL A 267 -19.29 -10.65 -1.96
C VAL A 267 -19.31 -9.46 -2.93
N GLY A 268 -19.91 -8.33 -2.54
CA GLY A 268 -19.89 -7.10 -3.34
C GLY A 268 -18.49 -6.52 -3.44
N GLY A 269 -18.09 -6.11 -4.64
CA GLY A 269 -16.75 -5.58 -4.94
C GLY A 269 -15.76 -6.64 -5.45
N LEU A 270 -16.05 -7.93 -5.33
CA LEU A 270 -15.17 -9.00 -5.85
C LEU A 270 -14.94 -8.87 -7.36
N GLN A 271 -16.01 -8.63 -8.13
CA GLN A 271 -15.93 -8.51 -9.58
C GLN A 271 -15.02 -7.35 -10.01
N ASP A 272 -15.06 -6.24 -9.28
CA ASP A 272 -14.19 -5.10 -9.54
C ASP A 272 -12.75 -5.47 -9.16
N SER A 273 -12.54 -6.01 -7.96
CA SER A 273 -11.21 -6.36 -7.45
C SER A 273 -10.48 -7.45 -8.25
N GLU A 274 -11.22 -8.37 -8.85
CA GLU A 274 -10.62 -9.42 -9.67
C GLU A 274 -10.41 -9.03 -11.13
N SER A 275 -11.00 -7.90 -11.58
CA SER A 275 -11.03 -7.49 -12.97
C SER A 275 -9.62 -7.39 -13.59
N VAL A 276 -8.68 -6.80 -12.86
CA VAL A 276 -7.30 -6.65 -13.33
C VAL A 276 -6.60 -7.98 -13.58
N PHE A 277 -6.90 -9.02 -12.79
CA PHE A 277 -6.35 -10.36 -13.00
C PHE A 277 -6.99 -11.03 -14.22
N GLU A 278 -8.30 -10.82 -14.42
CA GLU A 278 -9.01 -11.31 -15.60
C GLU A 278 -8.52 -10.63 -16.89
N GLU A 279 -8.25 -9.32 -16.84
CA GLU A 279 -7.64 -8.57 -17.94
C GLU A 279 -6.25 -9.11 -18.29
N ARG A 280 -5.38 -9.37 -17.29
CA ARG A 280 -4.08 -10.00 -17.54
C ARG A 280 -4.22 -11.39 -18.15
N LEU A 281 -5.20 -12.20 -17.72
CA LEU A 281 -5.46 -13.49 -18.36
C LEU A 281 -5.91 -13.37 -19.82
N GLN A 282 -6.69 -12.36 -20.17
CA GLN A 282 -7.10 -12.08 -21.55
C GLN A 282 -5.91 -11.64 -22.40
N GLU A 283 -5.06 -10.76 -21.86
CA GLU A 283 -3.80 -10.34 -22.47
C GLU A 283 -2.92 -11.56 -22.80
N TYR A 284 -2.73 -12.48 -21.85
CA TYR A 284 -1.92 -13.68 -22.06
C TYR A 284 -2.57 -14.68 -23.02
N ALA A 285 -3.89 -14.72 -23.13
CA ALA A 285 -4.57 -15.50 -24.16
C ALA A 285 -4.29 -14.98 -25.59
N GLY A 286 -3.72 -13.76 -25.73
CA GLY A 286 -3.51 -13.08 -27.01
C GLY A 286 -4.78 -12.42 -27.54
N ALA A 287 -5.74 -12.14 -26.66
CA ALA A 287 -6.86 -11.26 -26.98
C ALA A 287 -6.39 -9.82 -26.79
N SER A 288 -6.32 -9.08 -27.91
CA SER A 288 -6.13 -7.62 -27.93
C SER A 288 -7.46 -6.92 -28.12
#